data_AF-A0A8S0RDR3-F1
#
_entry.id   AF-A0A8S0RDR3-F1
#
_cell.length_a   1.000
_cell.length_b   1.000
_cell.length_c   1.000
_cell.angle_alpha   90.00
_cell.angle_beta   90.00
_cell.angle_gamma   90.00
#
_symmetry.space_group_name_H-M   'P 1'
#
loop_
_entity.id
_entity.type
_entity.pdbx_description
1 polymer ?
#
loop_
_entity_poly.entity_id
_entity_poly.type
_entity_poly.pdbx_seq_one_letter_code
_entity_poly.pdbx_strand_id
1 'polypeptide(L)'
;MAAMLEKYKNYDFGRCPRVYCCGQPCLPVGQSDIPRSNTVKIYRPKCEEIYYPQSKHQGNIDGAYFGTTFPRLFLMTYGHLKPQKPSQSYTQRVFGFKLHKP
;
A
#
# COMPACT_ATOMS: atom_id res chain seq x y z
N MET A 1 -1.08 -12.09 -14.37
CA MET A 1 -0.27 -11.40 -13.34
C MET A 1 0.91 -10.60 -13.91
N ALA A 2 1.48 -10.94 -15.08
CA ALA A 2 2.64 -10.24 -15.65
C ALA A 2 2.41 -8.73 -15.88
N ALA A 3 1.26 -8.35 -16.44
CA ALA A 3 0.93 -6.93 -16.65
C ALA A 3 0.88 -6.12 -15.34
N MET A 4 0.34 -6.70 -14.26
CA MET A 4 0.31 -6.04 -12.95
C MET A 4 1.71 -5.95 -12.33
N LEU A 5 2.58 -6.93 -12.61
CA LEU A 5 3.98 -6.89 -12.16
C LEU A 5 4.74 -5.73 -12.83
N GLU A 6 4.54 -5.53 -14.13
CA GLU A 6 5.14 -4.43 -14.86
C GLU A 6 4.69 -3.08 -14.31
N LYS A 7 3.37 -2.90 -14.13
CA LYS A 7 2.79 -1.71 -13.48
C LYS A 7 3.33 -1.48 -12.06
N TYR A 8 3.50 -2.55 -11.29
CA TYR A 8 4.07 -2.48 -9.94
C TYR A 8 5.54 -2.01 -9.97
N LYS A 9 6.35 -2.52 -10.90
CA LYS A 9 7.75 -2.10 -11.09
C LYS A 9 7.85 -0.65 -11.57
N ASN A 10 6.89 -0.19 -12.38
CA ASN A 10 6.83 1.17 -12.89
C ASN A 10 6.22 2.18 -11.91
N TYR A 11 5.79 1.74 -10.72
CA TYR A 11 5.15 2.57 -9.68
C TYR A 11 3.79 3.16 -10.07
N ASP A 12 3.08 2.54 -11.02
CA ASP A 12 1.79 3.04 -11.53
C ASP A 12 0.70 3.10 -10.46
N PHE A 13 0.80 2.23 -9.45
CA PHE A 13 -0.11 2.19 -8.30
C PHE A 13 0.30 3.13 -7.16
N GLY A 14 1.35 3.90 -7.38
CA GLY A 14 1.91 4.84 -6.41
C GLY A 14 2.91 4.21 -5.44
N ARG A 15 3.39 5.09 -4.54
CA ARG A 15 4.42 4.78 -3.56
C ARG A 15 3.90 5.03 -2.15
N CYS A 16 4.49 4.33 -1.18
CA CYS A 16 4.18 4.60 0.21
C CYS A 16 4.68 6.01 0.60
N PRO A 17 3.82 6.88 1.18
CA PRO A 17 4.21 8.21 1.64
C PRO A 17 4.96 8.20 2.98
N ARG A 18 4.99 7.08 3.72
CA ARG A 18 5.79 7.00 4.96
C ARG A 18 7.27 7.06 4.59
N VAL A 19 7.99 8.04 5.17
CA VAL A 19 9.42 8.26 4.96
C VAL A 19 10.24 6.97 5.15
N TYR A 20 9.99 6.24 6.25
CA TYR A 20 10.69 4.97 6.55
C TYR A 20 10.25 3.77 5.70
N CYS A 21 9.17 3.89 4.92
CA CYS A 21 8.82 2.89 3.91
C CYS A 21 9.59 3.16 2.57
N CYS A 22 10.47 4.19 2.50
CA CYS A 22 11.43 4.45 1.41
C CYS A 22 10.83 4.45 -0.01
N GLY A 23 9.61 4.95 -0.17
CA GLY A 23 8.95 4.98 -1.47
C GLY A 23 8.56 3.59 -2.02
N GLN A 24 8.40 2.59 -1.15
CA GLN A 24 7.96 1.24 -1.52
C GLN A 24 6.77 1.28 -2.51
N PRO A 25 6.81 0.54 -3.64
CA PRO A 25 5.69 0.41 -4.55
C PRO A 25 4.49 -0.25 -3.88
N CYS A 26 3.29 0.23 -4.23
CA CYS A 26 2.03 -0.21 -3.65
C CYS A 26 1.21 -1.07 -4.61
N LEU A 27 0.12 -1.65 -4.13
CA LEU A 27 -0.81 -2.45 -4.94
C LEU A 27 -2.25 -1.99 -4.72
N PRO A 28 -3.11 -1.98 -5.76
CA PRO A 28 -4.53 -1.71 -5.59
C PRO A 28 -5.22 -2.88 -4.87
N VAL A 29 -6.27 -2.60 -4.11
CA VAL A 29 -7.05 -3.61 -3.38
C VAL A 29 -8.50 -3.19 -3.22
N GLY A 30 -9.42 -4.13 -3.36
CA GLY A 30 -10.81 -3.97 -2.95
C GLY A 30 -11.01 -4.37 -1.49
N GLN A 31 -11.90 -3.71 -0.76
CA GLN A 31 -12.31 -4.18 0.58
C GLN A 31 -13.53 -5.11 0.54
N SER A 32 -14.16 -5.23 -0.62
CA SER A 32 -15.30 -6.09 -0.90
C SER A 32 -15.23 -6.55 -2.35
N ASP A 33 -15.67 -7.77 -2.61
CA ASP A 33 -15.84 -8.30 -3.97
C ASP A 33 -17.25 -7.99 -4.52
N ILE A 34 -18.11 -7.32 -3.72
CA ILE A 34 -19.44 -6.86 -4.12
C ILE A 34 -19.31 -5.50 -4.84
N PRO A 35 -19.77 -5.37 -6.10
CA PRO A 35 -19.73 -4.12 -6.83
C PRO A 35 -20.47 -2.99 -6.12
N ARG A 36 -19.99 -1.75 -6.29
CA ARG A 36 -20.51 -0.50 -5.72
C ARG A 36 -20.51 -0.44 -4.20
N SER A 37 -19.90 -1.42 -3.52
CA SER A 37 -19.77 -1.42 -2.06
C SER A 37 -18.71 -0.44 -1.57
N ASN A 38 -17.52 -0.49 -2.18
CA ASN A 38 -16.38 0.33 -1.77
C ASN A 38 -15.51 0.68 -2.98
N THR A 39 -14.87 1.85 -2.93
CA THR A 39 -13.88 2.25 -3.93
C THR A 39 -12.53 1.60 -3.68
N VAL A 40 -11.71 1.52 -4.71
CA VAL A 40 -10.35 0.96 -4.66
C VAL A 40 -9.52 1.64 -3.58
N LYS A 41 -8.78 0.82 -2.84
CA LYS A 41 -7.78 1.24 -1.86
C LYS A 41 -6.40 0.84 -2.33
N ILE A 42 -5.39 1.35 -1.64
CA ILE A 42 -3.98 1.07 -1.89
C ILE A 42 -3.42 0.29 -0.70
N TYR A 43 -3.00 -0.94 -0.96
CA TYR A 43 -2.25 -1.77 -0.02
C TYR A 43 -0.76 -1.41 -0.09
N ARG A 44 -0.14 -1.24 1.09
CA ARG A 44 1.28 -0.88 1.23
C ARG A 44 2.05 -2.09 1.78
N PRO A 45 2.75 -2.88 0.95
CA PRO A 45 3.34 -4.16 1.37
C PRO A 45 4.33 -4.05 2.54
N LYS A 46 5.11 -2.97 2.61
CA LYS A 46 6.10 -2.75 3.69
C LYS A 46 5.48 -2.35 5.02
N CYS A 47 4.35 -1.65 4.96
CA CYS A 47 3.68 -1.15 6.15
C CYS A 47 2.49 -2.04 6.55
N GLU A 48 2.14 -3.05 5.73
CA GLU A 48 1.10 -4.07 5.94
C GLU A 48 -0.32 -3.50 6.18
N GLU A 49 -0.62 -2.35 5.58
CA GLU A 49 -1.83 -1.56 5.85
C GLU A 49 -2.49 -1.09 4.53
N ILE A 50 -3.80 -0.84 4.60
CA ILE A 50 -4.64 -0.36 3.48
C ILE A 50 -4.94 1.13 3.67
N TYR A 51 -4.85 1.90 2.58
CA TYR A 51 -5.05 3.34 2.58
C TYR A 51 -5.89 3.82 1.40
N TYR A 52 -6.43 5.04 1.49
CA TYR A 52 -7.05 5.70 0.36
C TYR A 52 -6.00 6.10 -0.69
N PRO A 53 -6.32 6.00 -1.99
CA PRO A 53 -5.45 6.54 -3.04
C PRO A 53 -5.32 8.05 -2.89
N GLN A 54 -4.15 8.59 -3.23
CA GLN A 54 -3.90 10.04 -3.15
C GLN A 54 -4.63 10.81 -4.26
N SER A 55 -4.81 10.19 -5.43
CA SER A 55 -5.55 10.78 -6.54
C SER A 55 -7.06 10.61 -6.34
N LYS A 56 -7.80 11.72 -6.37
CA LYS A 56 -9.27 11.72 -6.35
C LYS A 56 -9.87 10.91 -7.50
N HIS A 57 -9.24 10.92 -8.68
CA HIS A 57 -9.72 10.17 -9.84
C HIS A 57 -9.65 8.66 -9.60
N GLN A 58 -8.53 8.16 -9.06
CA GLN A 58 -8.39 6.75 -8.69
C GLN A 58 -9.38 6.36 -7.59
N GLY A 59 -9.67 7.27 -6.66
CA GLY A 59 -10.61 7.06 -5.56
C GLY A 59 -12.07 6.85 -5.96
N ASN A 60 -12.43 7.05 -7.23
CA ASN A 60 -13.78 6.82 -7.76
C ASN A 60 -13.91 5.45 -8.47
N ILE A 61 -12.83 4.69 -8.60
CA ILE A 61 -12.84 3.37 -9.24
C ILE A 61 -13.38 2.35 -8.23
N ASP A 62 -14.23 1.43 -8.68
CA ASP A 62 -14.75 0.34 -7.85
C ASP A 62 -13.63 -0.61 -7.41
N GLY A 63 -13.56 -0.89 -6.10
CA GLY A 63 -12.57 -1.80 -5.54
C GLY A 63 -12.79 -3.25 -5.94
N ALA A 64 -14.03 -3.65 -6.24
CA ALA A 64 -14.37 -5.01 -6.63
C ALA A 64 -13.67 -5.46 -7.92
N TYR A 65 -13.27 -4.52 -8.79
CA TYR A 65 -12.52 -4.82 -10.02
C TYR A 65 -11.10 -5.34 -9.77
N PHE A 66 -10.54 -5.08 -8.58
CA PHE A 66 -9.24 -5.59 -8.17
C PHE A 66 -9.39 -6.80 -7.24
N GLY A 67 -10.47 -6.84 -6.48
CA GLY A 67 -10.78 -7.89 -5.53
C GLY A 67 -10.04 -7.76 -4.20
N THR A 68 -10.50 -8.52 -3.22
CA THR A 68 -10.02 -8.48 -1.84
C THR A 68 -8.67 -9.16 -1.64
N THR A 69 -8.33 -10.13 -2.49
CA THR A 69 -7.18 -11.03 -2.30
C THR A 69 -5.97 -10.69 -3.18
N PHE A 70 -6.13 -9.81 -4.16
CA PHE A 70 -5.12 -9.57 -5.19
C PHE A 70 -3.72 -9.25 -4.64
N PRO A 71 -3.51 -8.30 -3.70
CA PRO A 71 -2.16 -7.99 -3.21
C PRO A 71 -1.50 -9.19 -2.52
N ARG A 72 -2.29 -10.00 -1.80
CA ARG A 72 -1.80 -11.17 -1.09
C ARG A 72 -1.33 -12.24 -2.07
N LEU A 73 -2.16 -12.56 -3.06
CA LEU A 73 -1.83 -13.53 -4.12
C LEU A 73 -0.64 -13.06 -4.96
N PHE A 74 -0.57 -11.76 -5.26
CA PHE A 74 0.53 -11.16 -6.00
C PHE A 74 1.86 -11.36 -5.27
N LEU A 75 1.91 -11.07 -3.96
CA LEU A 75 3.13 -11.24 -3.15
C LEU A 75 3.47 -12.70 -2.86
N MET A 76 2.49 -13.61 -2.87
CA MET A 76 2.76 -15.05 -2.84
C MET A 76 3.39 -15.55 -4.15
N THR A 77 2.91 -15.04 -5.29
CA THR A 77 3.43 -15.39 -6.62
C THR A 77 4.84 -14.82 -6.83
N TYR A 78 5.08 -13.58 -6.41
CA TYR A 78 6.35 -12.89 -6.54
C TYR A 78 7.03 -12.67 -5.18
N GLY A 79 7.28 -13.77 -4.46
CA GLY A 79 7.84 -13.73 -3.10
C GLY A 79 9.13 -12.93 -2.94
N HIS A 80 9.97 -12.88 -3.98
CA HIS A 80 11.21 -12.09 -4.02
C HIS A 80 10.98 -10.57 -3.97
N LEU A 81 9.76 -10.08 -4.20
CA LEU A 81 9.40 -8.67 -4.11
C LEU A 81 8.81 -8.27 -2.75
N LYS A 82 8.63 -9.24 -1.83
CA LYS A 82 8.07 -8.95 -0.52
C LYS A 82 9.07 -8.09 0.27
N PRO A 83 8.70 -6.86 0.66
CA PRO A 83 9.63 -5.98 1.34
C PRO A 83 9.93 -6.46 2.76
N GLN A 84 11.13 -6.15 3.23
CA GLN A 84 11.46 -6.26 4.65
C GLN A 84 10.71 -5.20 5.45
N LYS A 85 10.33 -5.55 6.68
CA LYS A 85 9.70 -4.61 7.61
C LYS A 85 10.61 -3.40 7.84
N PRO A 86 10.04 -2.18 8.01
CA PRO A 86 10.84 -1.00 8.29
C PRO A 86 11.65 -1.22 9.57
N SER A 87 12.97 -1.03 9.49
CA SER A 87 13.90 -1.17 10.63
C SER A 87 13.80 0.00 11.62
N GLN A 88 13.24 1.14 11.18
CA GLN A 88 13.18 2.36 11.95
C GLN A 88 11.75 2.89 12.03
N SER A 89 11.36 3.30 13.24
CA SER A 89 10.12 4.02 13.50
C SER A 89 10.40 5.49 13.80
N TYR A 90 9.43 6.35 13.51
CA TYR A 90 9.55 7.78 13.82
C TYR A 90 9.62 7.98 15.33
N THR A 91 10.69 8.62 15.80
CA THR A 91 10.82 9.04 17.20
C THR A 91 10.60 10.54 17.27
N GLN A 92 9.44 10.94 17.81
CA GLN A 92 9.10 12.35 18.02
C GLN A 92 10.05 12.97 19.06
N ARG A 93 10.61 14.14 18.72
CA ARG A 93 11.49 14.91 19.61
C ARG A 93 11.09 16.37 19.60
N VAL A 94 11.11 17.01 20.77
CA VAL A 94 10.91 18.45 20.95
C VAL A 94 12.11 18.97 21.74
N PHE A 95 12.82 19.97 21.21
CA PHE A 95 14.10 20.46 21.77
C PHE A 95 15.13 19.34 22.05
N GLY A 96 15.13 18.26 21.25
CA GLY A 96 16.03 17.11 21.43
C GLY A 96 15.53 16.01 22.38
N PHE A 97 14.57 16.32 23.25
CA PHE A 97 13.98 15.38 24.19
C PHE A 97 12.93 14.51 23.51
N LYS A 98 12.93 13.21 23.83
CA LYS A 98 11.89 12.28 23.37
C LYS A 98 10.59 12.57 24.12
N LEU A 99 9.47 12.61 23.40
CA LEU A 99 8.15 12.68 24.01
C LEU A 99 7.82 11.36 24.72
N HIS A 100 7.28 11.45 25.93
CA HIS A 100 6.78 10.29 26.67
C HIS A 100 5.50 9.77 26.02
N LYS A 101 5.32 8.45 25.99
CA LYS A 101 4.06 7.85 25.54
C LYS A 101 3.04 7.98 26.68
N PRO A 102 1.78 8.36 26.40
CA PRO A 102 0.75 8.40 27.42
C PRO A 102 0.49 7.02 28.03
#